data_AF-A0A524R114-F1
#
_entry.id   AF-A0A524R114-F1
#
_cell.length_a   1.000
_cell.length_b   1.000
_cell.length_c   1.000
_cell.angle_alpha   90.00
_cell.angle_beta   90.00
_cell.angle_gamma   90.00
#
_symmetry.space_group_name_H-M   'P 1'
#
loop_
_entity.id
_entity.type
_entity.pdbx_description
1 polymer ?
#
loop_
_entity_poly.entity_id
_entity_poly.type
_entity_poly.pdbx_seq_one_letter_code
_entity_poly.pdbx_strand_id
1 'polypeptide(L)'
;MKMDMSLTIKEHLSNLLWDGKPRLDTWLTTYCKATGDTSVGREFLVSAVGRAFDPGRKVPFILSIQGAQGIGKSRMLQILGDNWYDEQFGPRDSLFRLQQLHKGWIIELPAEPIDVSYFIDLNVDEIRLPYSSDIIRLKRQFVMVITTNAPLMGLM
;
A
#
# COMPACT_ATOMS: atom_id res chain seq x y z
N MET A 1 13.66 15.52 14.79
CA MET A 1 12.37 15.17 15.38
C MET A 1 12.39 13.67 15.62
N LYS A 2 12.48 13.20 16.87
CA LYS A 2 12.36 11.76 17.16
C LYS A 2 10.86 11.46 17.18
N MET A 3 10.38 10.72 16.18
CA MET A 3 8.99 10.27 16.14
C MET A 3 8.78 9.16 17.18
N ASP A 4 7.67 9.25 17.88
CA ASP A 4 7.20 8.25 18.83
C ASP A 4 6.68 7.03 18.04
N MET A 5 7.24 5.85 18.30
CA MET A 5 6.87 4.59 17.63
C MET A 5 5.51 4.03 18.10
N SER A 6 4.75 4.77 18.89
CA SER A 6 3.43 4.37 19.42
C SER A 6 2.22 4.92 18.64
N LEU A 7 2.41 5.89 17.74
CA LEU A 7 1.29 6.49 17.00
C LEU A 7 0.70 5.50 15.99
N THR A 8 -0.61 5.54 15.80
CA THR A 8 -1.30 4.89 14.68
C THR A 8 -1.10 5.68 13.38
N ILE A 9 -1.33 5.05 12.22
CA ILE A 9 -1.29 5.71 10.90
C ILE A 9 -2.19 6.96 10.91
N LYS A 10 -3.43 6.82 11.42
CA LYS A 10 -4.40 7.91 11.51
C LYS A 10 -3.89 9.09 12.35
N GLU A 11 -3.31 8.82 13.51
CA GLU A 11 -2.77 9.87 14.39
C GLU A 11 -1.58 10.57 13.75
N HIS A 12 -0.67 9.82 13.13
CA HIS A 12 0.44 10.40 12.38
C HIS A 12 -0.07 11.34 11.29
N LEU A 13 -0.99 10.88 10.43
CA LEU A 13 -1.57 11.68 9.36
C LEU A 13 -2.32 12.91 9.88
N SER A 14 -3.01 12.80 11.01
CA SER A 14 -3.76 13.90 11.63
C SER A 14 -2.85 15.00 12.19
N ASN A 15 -1.59 14.66 12.50
CA ASN A 15 -0.59 15.58 13.03
C ASN A 15 0.30 16.22 11.94
N LEU A 16 0.12 15.85 10.67
CA LEU A 16 0.87 16.45 9.57
C LEU A 16 0.42 17.88 9.30
N LEU A 17 1.39 18.78 9.13
CA LEU A 17 1.15 20.15 8.70
C LEU A 17 1.38 20.24 7.19
N TRP A 18 0.34 20.64 6.46
CA TRP A 18 0.47 20.87 5.03
C TRP A 18 1.31 22.13 4.76
N ASP A 19 2.31 21.99 3.87
CA ASP A 19 3.24 23.06 3.52
C ASP A 19 2.71 24.03 2.45
N GLY A 20 1.43 23.93 2.09
CA GLY A 20 0.77 24.80 1.11
C GLY A 20 1.09 24.51 -0.36
N LYS A 21 1.93 23.50 -0.65
CA LYS A 21 2.32 23.18 -2.03
C LYS A 21 1.48 22.01 -2.58
N PRO A 22 0.75 22.21 -3.70
CA PRO A 22 -0.13 21.19 -4.26
C PRO A 22 0.68 20.14 -5.05
N ARG A 23 1.14 19.09 -4.36
CA ARG A 23 1.91 17.98 -4.97
C ARG A 23 1.07 16.76 -5.34
N LEU A 24 -0.14 16.67 -4.82
CA LEU A 24 -0.98 15.47 -4.88
C LEU A 24 -1.25 15.03 -6.34
N ASP A 25 -1.39 15.97 -7.27
CA ASP A 25 -1.73 15.67 -8.66
C ASP A 25 -0.50 15.44 -9.55
N THR A 26 0.70 15.78 -9.07
CA THR A 26 1.92 15.79 -9.90
C THR A 26 3.06 14.95 -9.33
N TRP A 27 2.88 14.27 -8.20
CA TRP A 27 3.99 13.57 -7.55
C TRP A 27 4.59 12.44 -8.43
N LEU A 28 3.76 11.71 -9.18
CA LEU A 28 4.22 10.67 -10.11
C LEU A 28 5.05 11.26 -11.25
N THR A 29 4.62 12.36 -11.86
CA THR A 29 5.38 13.02 -12.95
C THR A 29 6.64 13.73 -12.40
N THR A 30 6.50 14.42 -11.28
CA THR A 30 7.56 15.24 -10.68
C THR A 30 8.70 14.40 -10.12
N TYR A 31 8.36 13.40 -9.29
CA TYR A 31 9.33 12.60 -8.55
C TYR A 31 9.65 11.26 -9.21
N CYS A 32 8.67 10.62 -9.86
CA CYS A 32 8.88 9.31 -10.49
C CYS A 32 9.17 9.41 -12.00
N LYS A 33 9.05 10.60 -12.60
CA LYS A 33 9.16 10.81 -14.06
C LYS A 33 8.23 9.90 -14.87
N ALA A 34 7.08 9.55 -14.29
CA ALA A 34 6.10 8.68 -14.92
C ALA A 34 5.53 9.32 -16.19
N THR A 35 5.38 8.52 -17.24
CA THR A 35 4.88 8.93 -18.57
C THR A 35 3.54 8.31 -18.93
N GLY A 36 3.04 7.36 -18.13
CA GLY A 36 1.72 6.75 -18.30
C GLY A 36 0.59 7.62 -17.74
N ASP A 37 -0.56 6.99 -17.47
CA ASP A 37 -1.64 7.67 -16.75
C ASP A 37 -1.19 7.97 -15.32
N THR A 38 -1.03 9.26 -15.01
CA THR A 38 -0.56 9.74 -13.71
C THR A 38 -1.69 10.23 -12.81
N SER A 39 -2.93 10.26 -13.31
CA SER A 39 -4.11 10.61 -12.52
C SER A 39 -4.35 9.62 -11.37
N VAL A 40 -3.98 8.35 -11.59
CA VAL A 40 -3.99 7.26 -10.59
C VAL A 40 -3.17 7.57 -9.34
N GLY A 41 -2.19 8.47 -9.43
CA GLY A 41 -1.35 8.87 -8.30
C GLY A 41 -2.15 9.60 -7.21
N ARG A 42 -3.10 10.45 -7.61
CA ARG A 42 -4.02 11.11 -6.68
C ARG A 42 -4.92 10.08 -6.01
N GLU A 43 -5.52 9.21 -6.83
CA GLU A 43 -6.46 8.19 -6.35
C GLU A 43 -5.82 7.25 -5.35
N PHE A 44 -4.58 6.82 -5.61
CA PHE A 44 -3.80 5.98 -4.70
C PHE A 44 -3.60 6.64 -3.33
N LEU A 45 -3.08 7.88 -3.30
CA LEU A 45 -2.80 8.58 -2.03
C LEU A 45 -4.09 8.92 -1.26
N VAL A 46 -5.14 9.35 -1.97
CA VAL A 46 -6.46 9.59 -1.35
C VAL A 46 -7.04 8.30 -0.79
N SER A 47 -6.88 7.18 -1.48
CA SER A 47 -7.34 5.86 -1.02
C SER A 47 -6.54 5.38 0.19
N ALA A 48 -5.23 5.62 0.22
CA ALA A 48 -4.36 5.32 1.35
C ALA A 48 -4.82 6.07 2.60
N VAL A 49 -5.02 7.39 2.50
CA VAL A 49 -5.57 8.20 3.60
C VAL A 49 -6.98 7.70 3.95
N GLY A 50 -7.82 7.43 2.95
CA GLY A 50 -9.17 6.89 3.15
C GLY A 50 -9.20 5.63 3.99
N ARG A 51 -8.31 4.66 3.72
CA ARG A 51 -8.22 3.40 4.50
C ARG A 51 -7.60 3.59 5.89
N ALA A 52 -6.76 4.59 6.10
CA ALA A 52 -6.26 4.92 7.44
C ALA A 52 -7.35 5.50 8.36
N PHE A 53 -8.27 6.31 7.80
CA PHE A 53 -9.36 6.94 8.57
C PHE A 53 -10.64 6.10 8.62
N ASP A 54 -10.90 5.30 7.59
CA ASP A 54 -12.04 4.38 7.46
C ASP A 54 -11.55 3.00 6.96
N PRO A 55 -10.98 2.16 7.85
CA PRO A 55 -10.51 0.83 7.47
C PRO A 55 -11.63 0.00 6.85
N GLY A 56 -11.29 -0.77 5.81
CA GLY A 56 -12.23 -1.59 5.06
C GLY A 56 -12.93 -0.85 3.93
N ARG A 57 -12.54 0.38 3.62
CA ARG A 57 -12.99 1.08 2.42
C ARG A 57 -12.56 0.34 1.15
N LYS A 58 -13.47 0.26 0.18
CA LYS A 58 -13.18 -0.34 -1.14
C LYS A 58 -12.16 0.47 -1.91
N VAL A 59 -11.10 -0.20 -2.33
CA VAL A 59 -10.05 0.34 -3.20
C VAL A 59 -9.90 -0.66 -4.34
N PRO A 60 -10.63 -0.47 -5.46
CA PRO A 60 -10.79 -1.48 -6.49
C PRO A 60 -9.60 -1.53 -7.49
N PHE A 61 -8.40 -1.17 -7.04
CA PHE A 61 -7.22 -1.08 -7.90
C PHE A 61 -5.95 -1.29 -7.07
N ILE A 62 -4.87 -1.61 -7.78
CA ILE A 62 -3.51 -1.64 -7.26
C ILE A 62 -2.68 -0.69 -8.12
N LEU A 63 -1.87 0.17 -7.48
CA LEU A 63 -0.95 1.02 -8.23
C LEU A 63 0.17 0.16 -8.82
N SER A 64 0.45 0.27 -10.12
CA SER A 64 1.58 -0.41 -10.75
C SER A 64 2.63 0.61 -11.17
N ILE A 65 3.87 0.42 -10.73
CA ILE A 65 5.01 1.28 -11.06
C ILE A 65 6.03 0.47 -11.83
N GLN A 66 6.19 0.81 -13.10
CA GLN A 66 7.16 0.20 -14.00
C GLN A 66 8.38 1.12 -14.21
N GLY A 67 9.56 0.53 -14.21
CA GLY A 67 10.79 1.23 -14.62
C GLY A 67 12.01 0.36 -14.41
N ALA A 68 13.21 0.82 -14.78
CA ALA A 68 14.43 0.04 -14.57
C ALA A 68 14.68 -0.29 -13.08
N GLN A 69 15.48 -1.32 -12.81
CA GLN A 69 15.91 -1.63 -11.45
C GLN A 69 16.81 -0.50 -10.92
N GLY A 70 16.78 -0.24 -9.61
CA GLY A 70 17.66 0.73 -8.98
C GLY A 70 17.28 2.20 -9.16
N ILE A 71 16.17 2.52 -9.85
CA ILE A 71 15.70 3.91 -10.03
C ILE A 71 15.00 4.51 -8.79
N GLY A 72 14.92 3.75 -7.69
CA GLY A 72 14.35 4.21 -6.42
C GLY A 72 12.84 4.01 -6.24
N LYS A 73 12.20 3.07 -6.97
CA LYS A 73 10.76 2.74 -6.82
C LYS A 73 10.40 2.42 -5.35
N SER A 74 11.04 1.41 -4.78
CA SER A 74 10.80 0.98 -3.39
C SER A 74 11.22 2.04 -2.38
N ARG A 75 12.30 2.79 -2.66
CA ARG A 75 12.72 3.93 -1.82
C ARG A 75 11.66 5.03 -1.76
N MET A 76 11.02 5.33 -2.88
CA MET A 76 9.94 6.31 -2.91
C MET A 76 8.75 5.81 -2.08
N LEU A 77 8.39 4.53 -2.19
CA LEU A 77 7.31 3.93 -1.41
C LEU A 77 7.62 3.90 0.10
N GLN A 78 8.88 3.63 0.47
CA GLN A 78 9.38 3.76 1.85
C GLN A 78 9.20 5.18 2.38
N ILE A 79 9.52 6.20 1.59
CA ILE A 79 9.35 7.60 1.99
C ILE A 79 7.86 7.94 2.16
N LEU A 80 6.98 7.43 1.30
CA LEU A 80 5.54 7.67 1.40
C LEU A 80 4.90 6.94 2.59
N GLY A 81 5.28 5.68 2.83
CA GLY A 81 4.70 4.84 3.88
C GLY A 81 5.31 5.07 5.25
N ASP A 82 6.48 5.70 5.32
CA ASP A 82 7.26 5.93 6.54
C ASP A 82 7.41 4.62 7.34
N ASN A 83 7.10 4.62 8.63
CA ASN A 83 7.17 3.45 9.50
C ASN A 83 6.15 2.34 9.15
N TRP A 84 5.17 2.63 8.28
CA TRP A 84 4.14 1.68 7.84
C TRP A 84 4.31 1.27 6.38
N TYR A 85 5.48 1.50 5.78
CA TYR A 85 5.85 0.78 4.56
C TYR A 85 6.23 -0.65 4.90
N ASP A 86 5.67 -1.61 4.16
CA ASP A 86 6.06 -3.01 4.24
C ASP A 86 6.28 -3.55 2.82
N GLU A 87 7.51 -4.01 2.58
CA GLU A 87 7.84 -4.74 1.36
C GLU A 87 7.58 -6.21 1.62
N GLN A 88 6.63 -6.80 0.89
CA GLN A 88 6.25 -8.18 1.10
C GLN A 88 7.29 -9.14 0.52
N PHE A 89 8.37 -9.34 1.28
CA PHE A 89 9.33 -10.43 1.13
C PHE A 89 9.31 -11.26 2.40
N GLY A 90 8.44 -12.28 2.46
CA GLY A 90 8.20 -12.98 3.73
C GLY A 90 7.55 -14.35 3.59
N PRO A 91 7.61 -15.15 4.68
CA PRO A 91 7.34 -16.58 4.68
C PRO A 91 5.99 -16.94 4.06
N ARG A 92 5.92 -18.14 3.48
CA ARG A 92 4.76 -18.66 2.73
C ARG A 92 3.54 -18.95 3.61
N ASP A 93 3.65 -18.82 4.93
CA ASP A 93 2.54 -19.06 5.85
C ASP A 93 1.51 -17.92 5.77
N SER A 94 0.25 -18.28 5.51
CA SER A 94 -0.82 -17.32 5.23
C SER A 94 -1.23 -16.50 6.45
N LEU A 95 -1.14 -17.05 7.66
CA LEU A 95 -1.54 -16.35 8.88
C LEU A 95 -0.55 -15.25 9.24
N PHE A 96 0.75 -15.58 9.27
CA PHE A 96 1.79 -14.59 9.55
C PHE A 96 1.79 -13.47 8.51
N ARG A 97 1.61 -13.82 7.23
CA ARG A 97 1.50 -12.83 6.15
C ARG A 97 0.34 -11.86 6.35
N LEU A 98 -0.86 -12.37 6.64
CA LEU A 98 -2.03 -11.51 6.91
C LEU A 98 -1.78 -10.58 8.11
N GLN A 99 -1.19 -11.08 9.18
CA GLN A 99 -0.84 -10.26 10.35
C GLN A 99 0.15 -9.14 10.01
N GLN A 100 1.15 -9.42 9.16
CA GLN A 100 2.12 -8.41 8.72
C GLN A 100 1.47 -7.36 7.81
N LEU A 101 0.60 -7.77 6.87
CA LEU A 101 -0.15 -6.85 6.02
C LEU A 101 -0.92 -5.82 6.86
N HIS A 102 -1.58 -6.27 7.93
CA HIS A 102 -2.33 -5.38 8.82
C HIS A 102 -1.48 -4.44 9.68
N LYS A 103 -0.14 -4.59 9.71
CA LYS A 103 0.77 -3.61 10.33
C LYS A 103 1.20 -2.51 9.36
N GLY A 104 1.11 -2.75 8.06
CA GLY A 104 1.48 -1.77 7.04
C GLY A 104 0.34 -0.82 6.66
N TRP A 105 0.70 0.21 5.90
CA TRP A 105 -0.15 1.20 5.27
C TRP A 105 0.06 1.22 3.76
N ILE A 106 1.32 1.14 3.32
CA ILE A 106 1.71 0.96 1.93
C ILE A 106 2.41 -0.39 1.82
N ILE A 107 1.77 -1.31 1.11
CA ILE A 107 2.27 -2.67 0.91
C ILE A 107 2.84 -2.79 -0.51
N GLU A 108 4.14 -2.97 -0.61
CA GLU A 108 4.79 -3.29 -1.89
C GLU A 108 4.73 -4.80 -2.15
N LEU A 109 4.10 -5.18 -3.25
CA LEU A 109 3.99 -6.55 -3.72
C LEU A 109 5.04 -6.83 -4.81
N PRO A 110 5.62 -8.04 -4.84
CA PRO A 110 6.54 -8.42 -5.91
C PRO A 110 5.79 -8.55 -7.24
N ALA A 111 6.49 -8.30 -8.35
CA ALA A 111 5.98 -8.53 -9.72
C ALA A 111 5.98 -10.02 -10.12
N GLU A 112 5.52 -10.89 -9.23
CA GLU A 112 5.26 -12.30 -9.51
C GLU A 112 3.79 -12.48 -9.95
N PRO A 113 3.41 -13.62 -10.58
CA PRO A 113 2.01 -13.91 -10.88
C PRO A 113 1.21 -14.01 -9.58
N ILE A 114 0.61 -12.89 -9.20
CA ILE A 114 -0.29 -12.73 -8.07
C ILE A 114 -1.70 -12.60 -8.64
N ASP A 115 -2.67 -13.27 -8.03
CA ASP A 115 -4.08 -13.04 -8.33
C ASP A 115 -4.50 -11.65 -7.80
N VAL A 116 -4.27 -10.63 -8.63
CA VAL A 116 -4.60 -9.24 -8.32
C VAL A 116 -6.09 -9.06 -8.05
N SER A 117 -6.94 -9.81 -8.77
CA SER A 117 -8.41 -9.75 -8.63
C SER A 117 -8.83 -10.12 -7.21
N TYR A 118 -8.24 -11.17 -6.64
CA TYR A 118 -8.46 -11.55 -5.24
C TYR A 118 -8.17 -10.39 -4.27
N PHE A 119 -7.08 -9.65 -4.47
CA PHE A 119 -6.74 -8.53 -3.59
C PHE A 119 -7.67 -7.33 -3.76
N ILE A 120 -8.07 -7.04 -4.99
CA ILE A 120 -8.95 -5.92 -5.34
C ILE A 120 -10.38 -6.10 -4.80
N ASP A 121 -10.88 -7.34 -4.78
CA ASP A 121 -12.24 -7.64 -4.33
C ASP A 121 -12.39 -7.60 -2.81
N LEU A 122 -11.28 -7.77 -2.08
CA LEU A 122 -11.29 -7.87 -0.62
C LEU A 122 -11.08 -6.52 0.07
N ASN A 123 -11.96 -6.28 1.05
CA ASN A 123 -11.92 -5.12 1.94
C ASN A 123 -11.71 -5.51 3.41
N VAL A 124 -12.01 -6.76 3.72
CA VAL A 124 -11.89 -7.36 5.04
C VAL A 124 -11.17 -8.68 4.84
N ASP A 125 -10.13 -8.91 5.62
CA ASP A 125 -9.46 -10.20 5.70
C ASP A 125 -10.07 -11.00 6.85
N GLU A 126 -10.28 -12.29 6.64
CA GLU A 126 -10.77 -13.22 7.66
C GLU A 126 -9.62 -14.11 8.12
N ILE A 127 -9.32 -14.06 9.41
CA ILE A 127 -8.26 -14.85 10.03
C ILE A 127 -8.87 -15.85 10.99
N ARG A 128 -8.52 -17.13 10.81
CA ARG A 128 -8.79 -18.17 11.79
C ARG A 128 -7.59 -18.35 12.70
N LEU A 129 -7.78 -18.15 14.01
CA LEU A 129 -6.71 -18.32 14.98
C LEU A 129 -6.39 -19.82 15.20
N PRO A 130 -5.12 -20.18 15.42
CA PRO A 130 -4.78 -21.53 15.89
C PRO A 130 -5.50 -21.84 17.19
N TYR A 131 -6.10 -23.02 17.30
CA TYR A 131 -6.80 -23.51 18.50
C TYR A 131 -8.06 -22.74 18.94
N SER A 132 -8.56 -21.80 18.13
CA SER A 132 -9.89 -21.21 18.30
C SER A 132 -10.79 -21.53 17.10
N SER A 133 -12.08 -21.74 17.36
CA SER A 133 -13.10 -21.82 16.31
C SER A 133 -13.47 -20.45 15.73
N ASP A 134 -13.03 -19.36 16.37
CA ASP A 134 -13.44 -18.01 16.01
C ASP A 134 -12.71 -17.49 14.77
N ILE A 135 -13.48 -16.84 13.91
CA ILE A 135 -12.99 -16.11 12.75
C ILE A 135 -12.95 -14.63 13.12
N ILE A 136 -11.76 -14.05 13.06
CA ILE A 136 -11.54 -12.62 13.25
C ILE A 136 -11.63 -11.93 11.91
N ARG A 137 -12.42 -10.86 11.83
CA ARG A 137 -12.54 -9.99 10.66
C ARG A 137 -11.69 -8.75 10.84
N LEU A 138 -10.68 -8.59 10.00
CA LEU A 138 -9.78 -7.45 10.01
C LEU A 138 -10.07 -6.55 8.81
N LYS A 139 -10.54 -5.33 9.08
CA LYS A 139 -10.76 -4.34 8.04
C LYS A 139 -9.42 -3.82 7.52
N ARG A 140 -9.22 -3.79 6.20
CA ARG A 140 -7.96 -3.36 5.59
C ARG A 140 -7.74 -1.86 5.78
N GLN A 141 -6.60 -1.50 6.37
CA GLN A 141 -6.15 -0.11 6.53
C GLN A 141 -5.04 0.30 5.54
N PHE A 142 -4.59 -0.65 4.71
CA PHE A 142 -3.47 -0.47 3.79
C PHE A 142 -3.91 -0.41 2.33
N VAL A 143 -3.07 0.15 1.48
CA VAL A 143 -3.15 0.06 0.01
C VAL A 143 -1.97 -0.74 -0.53
N MET A 144 -2.12 -1.27 -1.74
CA MET A 144 -1.11 -2.10 -2.38
C MET A 144 -0.54 -1.43 -3.61
N VAL A 145 0.74 -1.68 -3.84
CA VAL A 145 1.49 -1.24 -5.02
C VAL A 145 2.33 -2.40 -5.54
N ILE A 146 2.39 -2.56 -6.86
CA ILE A 146 3.28 -3.50 -7.53
C ILE A 146 4.40 -2.68 -8.16
N THR A 147 5.65 -3.06 -7.90
CA THR A 147 6.79 -2.51 -8.63
C THR A 147 7.37 -3.56 -9.56
N THR A 148 7.64 -3.18 -10.80
CA THR A 148 8.14 -4.11 -11.81
C THR A 148 9.23 -3.48 -12.67
N ASN A 149 10.10 -4.34 -13.21
CA ASN A 149 11.11 -3.97 -14.20
C ASN A 149 10.62 -4.19 -15.65
N ALA A 150 9.57 -4.97 -15.84
CA ALA A 150 9.00 -5.30 -17.15
C ALA A 150 7.49 -4.99 -17.19
N PRO A 151 6.89 -4.77 -18.38
CA PRO A 151 5.45 -4.63 -18.49
C PRO A 151 4.76 -5.86 -17.92
N LEU A 152 3.70 -5.69 -17.13
CA LEU A 152 2.86 -6.80 -16.68
C LEU A 152 2.17 -7.42 -17.91
N MET A 153 2.72 -8.51 -18.45
CA MET A 153 2.05 -9.27 -19.51
C MET A 153 0.90 -10.07 -18.87
N GLY A 154 -0.36 -9.72 -19.19
CA GLY A 154 -1.51 -10.57 -18.87
C GLY A 154 -2.69 -9.94 -18.11
N LEU A 155 -2.78 -8.60 -18.02
CA LEU A 155 -3.95 -7.92 -17.42
C LEU A 155 -4.62 -6.98 -18.44
N MET A 156 -4.97 -7.52 -19.61
CA MET A 156 -5.93 -6.94 -20.55
C MET A 156 -7.20 -7.79 -20.55
#